data_AF-A0A941L6E2-F1
#
_entry.id   AF-A0A941L6E2-F1
#
_cell.length_a   1.000
_cell.length_b   1.000
_cell.length_c   1.000
_cell.angle_alpha   90.00
_cell.angle_beta   90.00
_cell.angle_gamma   90.00
#
_symmetry.space_group_name_H-M   'P 1'
#
loop_
_entity.id
_entity.type
_entity.pdbx_description
1 polymer ?
#
loop_
_entity_poly.entity_id
_entity_poly.type
_entity_poly.pdbx_seq_one_letter_code
_entity_poly.pdbx_strand_id
1 'polypeptide(L)'
;MQQLRMPILAVLLAGVAFSSFFIYRIESDKRVLETELIELSKVKYGLFNVDVWTEELTRIIIVRVNEFQMSESREDELRVKIEEFLEIAIAELEEGFEEENKGSVGGFLKRGVASVTDVFGLMREKTPEITESIIIFIKDPENKELAKDFLIDKMQEYSDSTFSEIDYSIYDKILAKHEATEKREAINIIKGKVDSLNDRRTPYSVALFGIIGLLALIIPFSTDFMKAEFTVLTIICGILLSVGVLIPMINIDARISRMEFELMGESIIFIDQVLYFKSKSILEVVWVMITNKKVDVMTVGILVFSFSVLFPVSKLLGSFAYIYSEKLRNNPVIKFLVFKTAKWSMADVMVVAIFMAYIGFTGIISEQLTSLENIALNVDIMTTNASSLQIGFFLFTAFAVLSLMVSHKLQYGGED
;
A
#
# COMPACT_ATOMS: atom_id res chain seq x y z
N MET A 1 20.52 -39.25 -25.13
CA MET A 1 19.62 -38.24 -24.51
C MET A 1 20.17 -37.63 -23.22
N GLN A 2 20.88 -38.37 -22.34
CA GLN A 2 21.46 -37.80 -21.10
C GLN A 2 22.51 -36.69 -21.34
N GLN A 3 23.37 -36.80 -22.36
CA GLN A 3 24.40 -35.77 -22.63
C GLN A 3 23.84 -34.40 -23.06
N LEU A 4 22.60 -34.33 -23.57
CA LEU A 4 21.97 -33.07 -24.01
C LEU A 4 21.21 -32.37 -22.87
N ARG A 5 20.89 -33.06 -21.77
CA ARG A 5 20.07 -32.51 -20.67
C ARG A 5 20.84 -31.52 -19.80
N MET A 6 22.07 -31.82 -19.45
CA MET A 6 22.92 -30.93 -18.65
C MET A 6 23.13 -29.54 -19.27
N PRO A 7 23.50 -29.39 -20.56
CA PRO A 7 23.63 -28.07 -21.16
C PRO A 7 22.29 -27.33 -21.21
N ILE A 8 21.17 -28.01 -21.43
CA ILE A 8 19.82 -27.41 -21.36
C ILE A 8 19.55 -26.87 -19.95
N LEU A 9 19.78 -27.67 -18.90
CA LEU A 9 19.59 -27.25 -17.52
C LEU A 9 20.51 -26.09 -17.14
N ALA A 10 21.74 -26.03 -17.66
CA ALA A 10 22.64 -24.91 -17.46
C ALA A 10 22.11 -23.61 -18.09
N VAL A 11 21.56 -23.69 -19.32
CA VAL A 11 20.91 -22.55 -19.97
C VAL A 11 19.66 -22.10 -19.20
N LEU A 12 18.84 -23.05 -18.72
CA LEU A 12 17.66 -22.73 -17.91
C LEU A 12 18.06 -22.09 -16.58
N LEU A 13 19.13 -22.56 -15.91
CA LEU A 13 19.66 -21.94 -14.71
C LEU A 13 20.12 -20.50 -14.97
N ALA A 14 20.86 -20.26 -16.05
CA ALA A 14 21.29 -18.92 -16.43
C ALA A 14 20.09 -18.00 -16.70
N GLY A 15 19.07 -18.50 -17.41
CA GLY A 15 17.83 -17.79 -17.67
C GLY A 15 17.06 -17.45 -16.39
N VAL A 16 16.94 -18.40 -15.44
CA VAL A 16 16.32 -18.17 -14.14
C VAL A 16 17.10 -17.12 -13.36
N ALA A 17 18.42 -17.26 -13.22
CA ALA A 17 19.26 -16.32 -12.49
C ALA A 17 19.16 -14.90 -13.05
N PHE A 18 19.25 -14.77 -14.38
CA PHE A 18 19.15 -13.50 -15.08
C PHE A 18 17.76 -12.85 -14.88
N SER A 19 16.69 -13.58 -15.20
CA SER A 19 15.32 -13.05 -15.06
C SER A 19 14.98 -12.71 -13.61
N SER A 20 15.36 -13.56 -12.66
CA SER A 20 15.15 -13.32 -11.23
C SER A 20 15.89 -12.09 -10.72
N PHE A 21 17.13 -11.84 -11.18
CA PHE A 21 17.88 -10.62 -10.82
C PHE A 21 17.22 -9.36 -11.36
N PHE A 22 16.81 -9.35 -12.63
CA PHE A 22 16.12 -8.20 -13.21
C PHE A 22 14.77 -7.93 -12.56
N ILE A 23 13.99 -8.98 -12.27
CA ILE A 23 12.73 -8.85 -11.53
C ILE A 23 12.98 -8.25 -10.15
N TYR A 24 13.96 -8.75 -9.39
CA TYR A 24 14.28 -8.21 -8.07
C TYR A 24 14.62 -6.71 -8.12
N ARG A 25 15.46 -6.29 -9.07
CA ARG A 25 15.84 -4.89 -9.24
C ARG A 25 14.65 -4.01 -9.62
N ILE A 26 13.89 -4.42 -10.63
CA ILE A 26 12.74 -3.64 -11.13
C ILE A 26 11.67 -3.53 -10.05
N GLU A 27 11.37 -4.61 -9.33
CA GLU A 27 10.35 -4.58 -8.26
C GLU A 27 10.80 -3.73 -7.07
N SER A 28 12.10 -3.68 -6.77
CA SER A 28 12.65 -2.81 -5.73
C SER A 28 12.51 -1.33 -6.12
N ASP A 29 12.86 -0.97 -7.36
CA ASP A 29 12.71 0.40 -7.88
C ASP A 29 11.23 0.82 -7.93
N LYS A 30 10.36 -0.09 -8.39
CA LYS A 30 8.92 0.12 -8.47
C LYS A 30 8.32 0.37 -7.08
N ARG A 31 8.71 -0.40 -6.07
CA ARG A 31 8.22 -0.24 -4.69
C ARG A 31 8.52 1.14 -4.11
N VAL A 32 9.66 1.75 -4.45
CA VAL A 32 9.99 3.11 -4.03
C VAL A 32 9.01 4.11 -4.63
N LEU A 33 8.78 4.03 -5.95
CA LEU A 33 7.84 4.90 -6.65
C LEU A 33 6.40 4.72 -6.17
N GLU A 34 5.96 3.48 -5.91
CA GLU A 34 4.65 3.22 -5.32
C GLU A 34 4.53 3.86 -3.93
N THR A 35 5.57 3.78 -3.11
CA THR A 35 5.57 4.41 -1.77
C THR A 35 5.48 5.93 -1.87
N GLU A 36 6.15 6.54 -2.86
CA GLU A 36 6.08 7.98 -3.12
C GLU A 36 4.69 8.40 -3.60
N LEU A 37 4.10 7.66 -4.55
CA LEU A 37 2.73 7.88 -5.02
C LEU A 37 1.74 7.84 -3.85
N ILE A 38 1.88 6.82 -3.01
CA ILE A 38 1.03 6.64 -1.84
C ILE A 38 1.21 7.77 -0.83
N GLU A 39 2.44 8.25 -0.61
CA GLU A 39 2.70 9.37 0.28
C GLU A 39 1.91 10.60 -0.17
N LEU A 40 1.98 10.96 -1.46
CA LEU A 40 1.25 12.10 -2.02
C LEU A 40 -0.27 11.97 -1.88
N SER A 41 -0.78 10.75 -1.88
CA SER A 41 -2.20 10.43 -1.72
C SER A 41 -2.62 10.18 -0.26
N LYS A 42 -1.77 10.37 0.74
CA LYS A 42 -2.16 10.15 2.14
C LYS A 42 -3.27 11.10 2.59
N VAL A 43 -4.20 10.57 3.39
CA VAL A 43 -5.31 11.31 4.00
C VAL A 43 -4.86 12.56 4.77
N LYS A 44 -3.66 12.52 5.36
CA LYS A 44 -3.10 13.65 6.11
C LYS A 44 -2.83 14.90 5.26
N TYR A 45 -2.65 14.75 3.95
CA TYR A 45 -2.45 15.87 3.03
C TYR A 45 -3.73 16.29 2.31
N GLY A 46 -4.86 15.62 2.56
CA GLY A 46 -6.15 15.91 1.96
C GLY A 46 -7.20 16.10 3.04
N LEU A 47 -7.97 15.05 3.33
CA LEU A 47 -9.11 15.16 4.26
C LEU A 47 -8.75 15.69 5.66
N PHE A 48 -7.54 15.39 6.17
CA PHE A 48 -7.11 15.89 7.49
C PHE A 48 -6.22 17.12 7.41
N ASN A 49 -6.22 17.80 6.26
CA ASN A 49 -5.40 18.97 5.98
C ASN A 49 -6.24 20.25 6.00
N VAL A 50 -5.96 21.12 6.95
CA VAL A 50 -6.69 22.37 7.15
C VAL A 50 -6.52 23.31 5.95
N ASP A 51 -5.33 23.37 5.36
CA ASP A 51 -5.06 24.25 4.20
C ASP A 51 -5.98 23.87 3.03
N VAL A 52 -6.20 22.57 2.83
CA VAL A 52 -7.10 22.06 1.78
C VAL A 52 -8.56 22.44 2.07
N TRP A 53 -9.01 22.33 3.31
CA TRP A 53 -10.36 22.74 3.69
C TRP A 53 -10.56 24.24 3.55
N THR A 54 -9.56 25.04 3.94
CA THR A 54 -9.52 26.48 3.74
C THR A 54 -9.65 26.85 2.26
N GLU A 55 -8.92 26.18 1.37
CA GLU A 55 -9.03 26.38 -0.07
C GLU A 55 -10.42 26.03 -0.61
N GLU A 56 -11.00 24.89 -0.18
CA GLU A 56 -12.35 24.49 -0.58
C GLU A 56 -13.44 25.45 -0.07
N LEU A 57 -13.36 25.88 1.19
CA LEU A 57 -14.28 26.87 1.76
C LEU A 57 -14.16 28.22 1.05
N THR A 58 -12.92 28.68 0.80
CA THR A 58 -12.66 29.93 0.07
C THR A 58 -13.27 29.87 -1.33
N ARG A 59 -13.13 28.73 -2.03
CA ARG A 59 -13.74 28.50 -3.34
C ARG A 59 -15.27 28.64 -3.29
N ILE A 60 -15.92 27.99 -2.33
CA ILE A 60 -17.39 28.01 -2.19
C ILE A 60 -17.87 29.42 -1.84
N ILE A 61 -17.21 30.09 -0.90
CA ILE A 61 -17.50 31.47 -0.53
C ILE A 61 -17.40 32.37 -1.77
N ILE A 62 -16.34 32.26 -2.58
CA ILE A 62 -16.20 33.06 -3.80
C ILE A 62 -17.35 32.82 -4.78
N VAL A 63 -17.76 31.56 -4.99
CA VAL A 63 -18.89 31.23 -5.87
C VAL A 63 -20.19 31.86 -5.36
N ARG A 64 -20.50 31.67 -4.07
CA ARG A 64 -21.73 32.19 -3.44
C ARG A 64 -21.76 33.71 -3.30
N VAL A 65 -20.61 34.33 -3.06
CA VAL A 65 -20.49 35.79 -2.99
C VAL A 65 -20.76 36.47 -4.33
N ASN A 66 -20.39 35.85 -5.45
CA ASN A 66 -20.79 36.33 -6.76
C ASN A 66 -22.33 36.30 -6.96
N GLU A 67 -23.06 35.41 -6.26
CA GLU A 67 -24.53 35.41 -6.23
C GLU A 67 -25.08 36.54 -5.35
N PHE A 68 -24.44 36.86 -4.22
CA PHE A 68 -24.86 37.93 -3.31
C PHE A 68 -24.70 39.35 -3.90
N GLN A 69 -23.74 39.56 -4.82
CA GLN A 69 -23.59 40.84 -5.54
C GLN A 69 -24.84 41.25 -6.36
N MET A 70 -25.77 40.32 -6.62
CA MET A 70 -27.04 40.63 -7.31
C MET A 70 -28.15 41.14 -6.38
N SER A 71 -27.93 41.17 -5.05
CA SER A 71 -28.88 41.65 -4.05
C SER A 71 -28.38 42.97 -3.47
N GLU A 72 -28.97 44.11 -3.88
CA GLU A 72 -28.74 45.41 -3.23
C GLU A 72 -29.06 45.32 -1.72
N SER A 73 -28.04 45.21 -0.88
CA SER A 73 -28.21 45.15 0.58
C SER A 73 -27.15 46.00 1.28
N ARG A 74 -27.60 46.71 2.33
CA ARG A 74 -26.75 47.57 3.17
C ARG A 74 -25.63 46.71 3.78
N GLU A 75 -24.42 47.28 3.88
CA GLU A 75 -23.22 46.62 4.42
C GLU A 75 -23.46 45.87 5.73
N ASP A 76 -24.23 46.47 6.64
CA ASP A 76 -24.55 45.84 7.93
C ASP A 76 -25.48 44.62 7.79
N GLU A 77 -26.41 44.62 6.84
CA GLU A 77 -27.23 43.44 6.53
C GLU A 77 -26.41 42.34 5.85
N LEU A 78 -25.43 42.73 5.02
CA LEU A 78 -24.52 41.81 4.36
C LEU A 78 -23.59 41.13 5.37
N ARG A 79 -23.07 41.88 6.35
CA ARG A 79 -22.27 41.36 7.47
C ARG A 79 -23.03 40.30 8.24
N VAL A 80 -24.24 40.62 8.69
CA VAL A 80 -25.07 39.69 9.45
C VAL A 80 -25.38 38.42 8.64
N LYS A 81 -25.69 38.56 7.35
CA LYS A 81 -25.94 37.41 6.48
C LYS A 81 -24.73 36.52 6.28
N ILE A 82 -23.53 37.10 6.17
CA ILE A 82 -22.28 36.33 5.99
C ILE A 82 -21.88 35.65 7.31
N GLU A 83 -21.99 36.34 8.46
CA GLU A 83 -21.73 35.73 9.77
C GLU A 83 -22.69 34.57 10.05
N GLU A 84 -23.99 34.77 9.81
CA GLU A 84 -25.01 33.75 9.99
C GLU A 84 -24.80 32.56 9.03
N PHE A 85 -24.38 32.84 7.79
CA PHE A 85 -24.02 31.83 6.81
C PHE A 85 -22.81 30.98 7.25
N LEU A 86 -21.74 31.61 7.73
CA LEU A 86 -20.54 30.91 8.19
C LEU A 86 -20.81 30.09 9.45
N GLU A 87 -21.58 30.64 10.40
CA GLU A 87 -22.02 29.93 11.61
C GLU A 87 -22.84 28.68 11.27
N ILE A 88 -23.79 28.78 10.35
CA ILE A 88 -24.61 27.64 9.91
C ILE A 88 -23.73 26.61 9.17
N ALA A 89 -22.85 27.05 8.27
CA ALA A 89 -21.97 26.15 7.53
C ALA A 89 -21.00 25.40 8.45
N ILE A 90 -20.42 26.07 9.43
CA ILE A 90 -19.52 25.45 10.41
C ILE A 90 -20.31 24.50 11.33
N ALA A 91 -21.51 24.88 11.76
CA ALA A 91 -22.35 24.04 12.59
C ALA A 91 -22.82 22.77 11.85
N GLU A 92 -23.21 22.87 10.58
CA GLU A 92 -23.58 21.70 9.76
C GLU A 92 -22.37 20.77 9.52
N LEU A 93 -21.17 21.33 9.31
CA LEU A 93 -19.94 20.56 9.20
C LEU A 93 -19.57 19.86 10.53
N GLU A 94 -19.70 20.55 11.65
CA GLU A 94 -19.42 20.02 13.00
C GLU A 94 -20.42 18.95 13.41
N GLU A 95 -21.71 19.19 13.24
CA GLU A 95 -22.78 18.27 13.61
C GLU A 95 -22.77 17.01 12.74
N GLY A 96 -22.55 17.17 11.42
CA GLY A 96 -22.32 16.06 10.50
C GLY A 96 -21.09 15.23 10.89
N PHE A 97 -20.04 15.85 11.39
CA PHE A 97 -18.84 15.14 11.81
C PHE A 97 -18.93 14.52 13.22
N GLU A 98 -19.61 15.17 14.18
CA GLU A 98 -19.73 14.74 15.57
C GLU A 98 -20.80 13.66 15.79
N GLU A 99 -22.00 13.80 15.19
CA GLU A 99 -23.03 12.77 15.29
C GLU A 99 -22.57 11.45 14.69
N GLU A 100 -21.77 11.53 13.63
CA GLU A 100 -21.19 10.39 12.93
C GLU A 100 -20.05 9.71 13.71
N ASN A 101 -19.31 10.43 14.56
CA ASN A 101 -18.14 9.91 15.26
C ASN A 101 -18.37 9.41 16.71
N LYS A 102 -19.60 9.50 17.24
CA LYS A 102 -19.95 9.06 18.61
C LYS A 102 -19.71 7.56 18.90
N GLY A 103 -19.39 6.75 17.87
CA GLY A 103 -19.19 5.30 17.99
C GLY A 103 -17.78 4.73 17.74
N SER A 104 -16.75 5.53 17.41
CA SER A 104 -15.49 4.96 16.87
C SER A 104 -14.54 4.36 17.93
N VAL A 105 -14.32 3.04 17.84
CA VAL A 105 -13.44 2.26 18.73
C VAL A 105 -12.06 2.09 18.09
N GLY A 106 -11.19 3.11 18.23
CA GLY A 106 -9.78 3.01 17.82
C GLY A 106 -8.95 4.28 18.03
N GLY A 107 -7.87 4.20 18.80
CA GLY A 107 -7.08 5.36 19.24
C GLY A 107 -6.26 6.12 18.17
N PHE A 108 -6.19 5.65 16.93
CA PHE A 108 -5.61 6.40 15.80
C PHE A 108 -6.67 7.32 15.17
N LEU A 109 -7.87 6.78 14.90
CA LEU A 109 -9.02 7.54 14.36
C LEU A 109 -9.50 8.60 15.36
N LYS A 110 -9.58 8.28 16.65
CA LYS A 110 -10.02 9.23 17.69
C LYS A 110 -9.15 10.50 17.78
N ARG A 111 -7.86 10.42 17.43
CA ARG A 111 -6.98 11.60 17.39
C ARG A 111 -7.18 12.44 16.13
N GLY A 112 -7.40 11.81 14.98
CA GLY A 112 -7.73 12.51 13.74
C GLY A 112 -9.11 13.18 13.79
N VAL A 113 -10.07 12.54 14.47
CA VAL A 113 -11.41 13.10 14.71
C VAL A 113 -11.33 14.29 15.66
N ALA A 114 -10.67 14.15 16.80
CA ALA A 114 -10.53 15.25 17.76
C ALA A 114 -9.84 16.47 17.14
N SER A 115 -8.82 16.26 16.29
CA SER A 115 -8.17 17.37 15.60
C SER A 115 -9.08 18.10 14.61
N VAL A 116 -10.10 17.43 14.04
CA VAL A 116 -11.04 18.04 13.09
C VAL A 116 -12.18 18.75 13.83
N THR A 117 -12.69 18.20 14.93
CA THR A 117 -13.69 18.89 15.77
C THR A 117 -13.13 20.17 16.40
N ASP A 118 -11.88 20.13 16.88
CA ASP A 118 -11.21 21.33 17.40
C ASP A 118 -11.07 22.42 16.32
N VAL A 119 -10.95 22.03 15.05
CA VAL A 119 -10.89 22.95 13.90
C VAL A 119 -12.24 23.63 13.65
N PHE A 120 -13.36 22.92 13.76
CA PHE A 120 -14.69 23.55 13.65
C PHE A 120 -14.93 24.59 14.74
N GLY A 121 -14.56 24.28 15.99
CA GLY A 121 -14.64 25.22 17.09
C GLY A 121 -13.82 26.50 16.86
N LEU A 122 -12.60 26.36 16.32
CA LEU A 122 -11.73 27.49 15.98
C LEU A 122 -12.26 28.32 14.81
N MET A 123 -12.79 27.69 13.75
CA MET A 123 -13.42 28.42 12.64
C MET A 123 -14.60 29.26 13.12
N ARG A 124 -15.39 28.72 14.07
CA ARG A 124 -16.54 29.40 14.66
C ARG A 124 -16.14 30.66 15.44
N GLU A 125 -15.08 30.56 16.25
CA GLU A 125 -14.52 31.69 16.98
C GLU A 125 -14.06 32.81 16.03
N LYS A 126 -13.62 32.44 14.82
CA LYS A 126 -13.05 33.34 13.81
C LYS A 126 -14.02 33.82 12.74
N THR A 127 -15.27 33.39 12.78
CA THR A 127 -16.35 33.83 11.89
C THR A 127 -16.42 35.35 11.67
N PRO A 128 -16.28 36.22 12.70
CA PRO A 128 -16.35 37.67 12.51
C PRO A 128 -15.20 38.24 11.66
N GLU A 129 -13.97 37.73 11.83
CA GLU A 129 -12.78 38.16 11.08
C GLU A 129 -12.82 37.67 9.61
N ILE A 130 -13.32 36.45 9.40
CA ILE A 130 -13.56 35.89 8.06
C ILE A 130 -14.65 36.72 7.36
N THR A 131 -15.72 37.07 8.07
CA THR A 131 -16.81 37.87 7.50
C THR A 131 -16.33 39.25 7.06
N GLU A 132 -15.52 39.92 7.88
CA GLU A 132 -14.99 41.24 7.52
C GLU A 132 -14.11 41.17 6.26
N SER A 133 -13.34 40.10 6.11
CA SER A 133 -12.53 39.84 4.92
C SER A 133 -13.40 39.64 3.66
N ILE A 134 -14.55 38.96 3.80
CA ILE A 134 -15.52 38.77 2.72
C ILE A 134 -16.24 40.09 2.37
N ILE A 135 -16.56 40.94 3.34
CA ILE A 135 -17.16 42.26 3.09
C ILE A 135 -16.19 43.17 2.34
N ILE A 136 -14.91 43.17 2.75
CA ILE A 136 -13.84 43.90 2.06
C ILE A 136 -13.74 43.40 0.61
N PHE A 137 -13.79 42.08 0.40
CA PHE A 137 -13.81 41.47 -0.94
C PHE A 137 -15.00 41.92 -1.80
N ILE A 138 -16.20 42.03 -1.22
CA ILE A 138 -17.41 42.44 -1.95
C ILE A 138 -17.35 43.91 -2.35
N LYS A 139 -16.69 44.75 -1.55
CA LYS A 139 -16.64 46.21 -1.73
C LYS A 139 -15.69 46.69 -2.84
N ASP A 140 -14.67 45.90 -3.21
CA ASP A 140 -13.66 46.31 -4.20
C ASP A 140 -13.63 45.35 -5.42
N PRO A 141 -14.63 45.43 -6.32
CA PRO A 141 -14.81 44.50 -7.43
C PRO A 141 -13.87 44.71 -8.63
N GLU A 142 -13.04 45.76 -8.66
CA GLU A 142 -12.14 46.05 -9.81
C GLU A 142 -10.95 45.08 -9.90
N ASN A 143 -10.73 44.24 -8.89
CA ASN A 143 -9.53 43.43 -8.77
C ASN A 143 -9.82 42.01 -8.24
N LYS A 144 -10.81 41.33 -8.84
CA LYS A 144 -11.26 39.97 -8.46
C LYS A 144 -10.13 38.95 -8.20
N GLU A 145 -9.04 39.00 -8.97
CA GLU A 145 -7.86 38.15 -8.77
C GLU A 145 -7.04 38.55 -7.52
N LEU A 146 -6.79 39.83 -7.31
CA LEU A 146 -6.08 40.33 -6.11
C LEU A 146 -6.89 40.15 -4.82
N ALA A 147 -8.22 40.22 -4.92
CA ALA A 147 -9.13 40.00 -3.80
C ALA A 147 -9.21 38.51 -3.43
N LYS A 148 -9.11 37.61 -4.42
CA LYS A 148 -8.95 36.17 -4.21
C LYS A 148 -7.61 35.86 -3.52
N ASP A 149 -6.52 36.44 -4.01
CA ASP A 149 -5.20 36.28 -3.39
C ASP A 149 -5.17 36.83 -1.96
N PHE A 150 -5.85 37.95 -1.69
CA PHE A 150 -5.98 38.52 -0.34
C PHE A 150 -6.77 37.60 0.63
N LEU A 151 -7.87 36.98 0.18
CA LEU A 151 -8.62 36.01 0.98
C LEU A 151 -7.80 34.76 1.27
N ILE A 152 -7.05 34.27 0.28
CA ILE A 152 -6.13 33.13 0.43
C ILE A 152 -5.03 33.48 1.44
N ASP A 153 -4.35 34.61 1.27
CA ASP A 153 -3.27 35.07 2.15
C ASP A 153 -3.76 35.25 3.59
N LYS A 154 -4.93 35.85 3.79
CA LYS A 154 -5.49 36.04 5.14
C LYS A 154 -5.86 34.71 5.79
N MET A 155 -6.50 33.82 5.06
CA MET A 155 -6.85 32.49 5.59
C MET A 155 -5.60 31.65 5.88
N GLN A 156 -4.54 31.76 5.08
CA GLN A 156 -3.24 31.11 5.31
C GLN A 156 -2.52 31.68 6.54
N GLU A 157 -2.47 33.00 6.70
CA GLU A 157 -1.87 33.66 7.88
C GLU A 157 -2.50 33.16 9.21
N TYR A 158 -3.80 32.83 9.18
CA TYR A 158 -4.50 32.25 10.32
C TYR A 158 -4.28 30.74 10.48
N SER A 159 -4.12 30.00 9.38
CA SER A 159 -3.70 28.59 9.42
C SER A 159 -2.33 28.45 10.10
N ASP A 160 -1.36 29.26 9.68
CA ASP A 160 0.03 29.17 10.13
C ASP A 160 0.23 29.58 11.61
N SER A 161 -0.61 30.47 12.13
CA SER A 161 -0.46 31.02 13.49
C SER A 161 -1.08 30.18 14.59
N THR A 162 -1.93 29.21 14.26
CA THR A 162 -2.78 28.51 15.25
C THR A 162 -2.60 27.00 15.25
N PHE A 163 -2.16 26.38 14.14
CA PHE A 163 -2.15 24.93 14.00
C PHE A 163 -0.75 24.31 14.07
N SER A 164 -0.69 23.01 14.39
CA SER A 164 0.53 22.24 14.18
C SER A 164 0.72 22.06 12.67
N GLU A 165 1.64 22.82 12.08
CA GLU A 165 2.02 22.68 10.67
C GLU A 165 2.15 21.19 10.31
N ILE A 166 1.36 20.75 9.33
CA ILE A 166 1.57 19.44 8.74
C ILE A 166 2.97 19.46 8.14
N ASP A 167 3.82 18.53 8.55
CA ASP A 167 5.16 18.43 7.98
C ASP A 167 5.08 17.98 6.52
N TYR A 168 5.21 18.94 5.60
CA TYR A 168 5.30 18.74 4.17
C TYR A 168 6.71 18.36 3.69
N SER A 169 7.73 18.26 4.56
CA SER A 169 9.12 18.00 4.15
C SER A 169 9.27 16.78 3.24
N ILE A 170 8.52 15.70 3.51
CA ILE A 170 8.54 14.49 2.67
C ILE A 170 7.77 14.73 1.36
N TYR A 171 6.63 15.40 1.44
CA TYR A 171 5.78 15.74 0.31
C TYR A 171 6.54 16.61 -0.70
N ASP A 172 7.10 17.73 -0.25
CA ASP A 172 7.86 18.68 -1.09
C ASP A 172 9.12 18.05 -1.65
N LYS A 173 9.78 17.19 -0.88
CA LYS A 173 10.94 16.43 -1.38
C LYS A 173 10.56 15.51 -2.53
N ILE A 174 9.36 14.92 -2.53
CA ILE A 174 8.87 14.09 -3.64
C ILE A 174 8.57 14.98 -4.85
N LEU A 175 7.89 16.11 -4.67
CA LEU A 175 7.61 17.07 -5.75
C LEU A 175 8.91 17.54 -6.42
N ALA A 176 9.87 18.00 -5.60
CA ALA A 176 11.18 18.47 -6.08
C ALA A 176 11.99 17.37 -6.78
N LYS A 177 11.99 16.14 -6.25
CA LYS A 177 12.66 14.99 -6.89
C LYS A 177 12.11 14.69 -8.29
N HIS A 178 10.84 14.97 -8.52
CA HIS A 178 10.15 14.71 -9.77
C HIS A 178 9.97 15.96 -10.65
N GLU A 179 10.54 17.09 -10.25
CA GLU A 179 10.44 18.38 -10.96
C GLU A 179 8.98 18.81 -11.22
N ALA A 180 8.07 18.42 -10.33
CA ALA A 180 6.65 18.73 -10.44
C ALA A 180 6.30 19.94 -9.58
N THR A 181 5.49 20.86 -10.11
CA THR A 181 4.98 22.01 -9.35
C THR A 181 3.69 21.68 -8.60
N GLU A 182 2.92 20.72 -9.11
CA GLU A 182 1.64 20.31 -8.52
C GLU A 182 1.59 18.82 -8.17
N LYS A 183 0.79 18.49 -7.15
CA LYS A 183 0.46 17.11 -6.76
C LYS A 183 0.05 16.24 -7.95
N ARG A 184 -0.86 16.76 -8.77
CA ARG A 184 -1.45 16.02 -9.90
C ARG A 184 -0.41 15.68 -10.96
N GLU A 185 0.49 16.63 -11.23
CA GLU A 185 1.61 16.43 -12.15
C GLU A 185 2.59 15.37 -11.61
N ALA A 186 2.99 15.49 -10.34
CA ALA A 186 3.86 14.52 -9.68
C ALA A 186 3.28 13.10 -9.75
N ILE A 187 1.99 12.94 -9.45
CA ILE A 187 1.28 11.65 -9.53
C ILE A 187 1.33 11.09 -10.96
N ASN A 188 1.07 11.91 -11.98
CA ASN A 188 1.10 11.47 -13.38
C ASN A 188 2.50 11.02 -13.82
N ILE A 189 3.54 11.78 -13.45
CA ILE A 189 4.94 11.42 -13.74
C ILE A 189 5.32 10.09 -13.05
N ILE A 190 4.98 9.94 -11.77
CA ILE A 190 5.31 8.74 -11.00
C ILE A 190 4.56 7.53 -11.56
N LYS A 191 3.26 7.66 -11.90
CA LYS A 191 2.48 6.60 -12.54
C LYS A 191 3.10 6.16 -13.87
N GLY A 192 3.48 7.11 -14.74
CA GLY A 192 4.16 6.78 -15.99
C GLY A 192 5.48 6.03 -15.80
N LYS A 193 6.26 6.36 -14.75
CA LYS A 193 7.48 5.62 -14.39
C LYS A 193 7.16 4.20 -13.89
N VAL A 194 6.11 4.03 -13.08
CA VAL A 194 5.66 2.72 -12.58
C VAL A 194 5.21 1.83 -13.75
N ASP A 195 4.45 2.38 -14.70
CA ASP A 195 3.98 1.65 -15.88
C ASP A 195 5.15 1.22 -16.78
N SER A 196 6.12 2.11 -17.01
CA SER A 196 7.35 1.77 -17.74
C SER A 196 8.14 0.63 -17.06
N LEU A 197 8.21 0.62 -15.73
CA LEU A 197 8.85 -0.48 -14.99
C LEU A 197 8.05 -1.78 -15.11
N ASN A 198 6.71 -1.74 -15.07
CA ASN A 198 5.87 -2.92 -15.30
C ASN A 198 6.09 -3.50 -16.71
N ASP A 199 6.16 -2.66 -17.74
CA ASP A 199 6.43 -3.09 -19.11
C ASP A 199 7.80 -3.73 -19.23
N ARG A 200 8.82 -3.13 -18.60
CA ARG A 200 10.18 -3.71 -18.57
C ARG A 200 10.25 -5.01 -17.78
N ARG A 201 9.45 -5.19 -16.72
CA ARG A 201 9.42 -6.40 -15.90
C ARG A 201 8.75 -7.57 -16.63
N THR A 202 7.69 -7.30 -17.38
CA THR A 202 6.83 -8.30 -18.03
C THR A 202 7.59 -9.38 -18.81
N PRO A 203 8.54 -9.07 -19.74
CA PRO A 203 9.25 -10.11 -20.47
C PRO A 203 10.09 -11.02 -19.56
N TYR A 204 10.70 -10.50 -18.50
CA TYR A 204 11.45 -11.31 -17.54
C TYR A 204 10.53 -12.22 -16.72
N SER A 205 9.37 -11.72 -16.31
CA SER A 205 8.35 -12.52 -15.63
C SER A 205 7.84 -13.65 -16.52
N VAL A 206 7.48 -13.35 -17.77
CA VAL A 206 7.03 -14.35 -18.76
C VAL A 206 8.11 -15.40 -19.01
N ALA A 207 9.37 -14.99 -19.20
CA ALA A 207 10.48 -15.91 -19.36
C ALA A 207 10.67 -16.81 -18.13
N LEU A 208 10.64 -16.23 -16.93
CA LEU A 208 10.83 -16.97 -15.68
C LEU A 208 9.72 -17.99 -15.44
N PHE A 209 8.45 -17.58 -15.57
CA PHE A 209 7.31 -18.49 -15.42
C PHE A 209 7.23 -19.52 -16.55
N GLY A 210 7.67 -19.17 -17.76
CA GLY A 210 7.83 -20.12 -18.86
C GLY A 210 8.86 -21.21 -18.54
N ILE A 211 10.02 -20.84 -17.99
CA ILE A 211 11.04 -21.80 -17.54
C ILE A 211 10.51 -22.68 -16.40
N ILE A 212 9.81 -22.08 -15.42
CA ILE A 212 9.18 -22.81 -14.31
C ILE A 212 8.19 -23.85 -14.84
N GLY A 213 7.29 -23.46 -15.75
CA GLY A 213 6.31 -24.35 -16.36
C GLY A 213 6.96 -25.48 -17.17
N LEU A 214 8.01 -25.16 -17.93
CA LEU A 214 8.79 -26.14 -18.67
C LEU A 214 9.50 -27.15 -17.74
N LEU A 215 10.09 -26.69 -16.63
CA LEU A 215 10.71 -27.56 -15.63
C LEU A 215 9.66 -28.44 -14.94
N ALA A 216 8.50 -27.88 -14.58
CA ALA A 216 7.40 -28.63 -13.99
C ALA A 216 6.89 -29.74 -14.94
N LEU A 217 6.92 -29.50 -16.25
CA LEU A 217 6.58 -30.53 -17.24
C LEU A 217 7.71 -31.57 -17.38
N ILE A 218 8.97 -31.16 -17.46
CA ILE A 218 10.09 -32.09 -17.72
C ILE A 218 10.38 -33.03 -16.54
N ILE A 219 10.31 -32.54 -15.30
CA ILE A 219 10.74 -33.29 -14.11
C ILE A 219 9.99 -34.64 -13.95
N PRO A 220 8.65 -34.72 -14.05
CA PRO A 220 7.89 -35.97 -13.93
C PRO A 220 8.19 -37.00 -15.02
N PHE A 221 8.36 -36.56 -16.27
CA PHE A 221 8.54 -37.46 -17.43
C PHE A 221 10.00 -37.83 -17.71
N SER A 222 10.95 -37.22 -17.00
CA SER A 222 12.37 -37.54 -17.16
C SER A 222 12.75 -38.83 -16.43
N THR A 223 13.62 -39.62 -17.09
CA THR A 223 14.40 -40.72 -16.48
C THR A 223 15.44 -40.19 -15.49
N ASP A 224 16.08 -41.08 -14.74
CA ASP A 224 16.96 -40.74 -13.61
C ASP A 224 17.93 -39.61 -13.90
N PHE A 225 18.03 -38.71 -12.93
CA PHE A 225 18.87 -37.53 -12.99
C PHE A 225 20.25 -37.82 -12.43
N MET A 226 21.29 -37.29 -13.09
CA MET A 226 22.65 -37.34 -12.55
C MET A 226 22.76 -36.43 -11.32
N LYS A 227 23.74 -36.69 -10.44
CA LYS A 227 24.03 -35.86 -9.26
C LYS A 227 24.19 -34.36 -9.62
N ALA A 228 24.84 -34.06 -10.74
CA ALA A 228 25.03 -32.69 -11.23
C ALA A 228 23.71 -32.02 -11.66
N GLU A 229 22.78 -32.76 -12.27
CA GLU A 229 21.49 -32.22 -12.69
C GLU A 229 20.59 -31.91 -11.48
N PHE A 230 20.56 -32.80 -10.48
CA PHE A 230 19.87 -32.53 -9.21
C PHE A 230 20.44 -31.30 -8.49
N THR A 231 21.76 -31.10 -8.59
CA THR A 231 22.42 -29.93 -8.02
C THR A 231 21.95 -28.65 -8.71
N VAL A 232 21.91 -28.62 -10.04
CA VAL A 232 21.39 -27.48 -10.81
C VAL A 232 19.93 -27.19 -10.48
N LEU A 233 19.07 -28.22 -10.42
CA LEU A 233 17.66 -28.06 -10.05
C LEU A 233 17.49 -27.51 -8.61
N THR A 234 18.35 -27.93 -7.68
CA THR A 234 18.36 -27.42 -6.31
C THR A 234 18.79 -25.95 -6.26
N ILE A 235 19.78 -25.54 -7.08
CA ILE A 235 20.18 -24.13 -7.21
C ILE A 235 19.03 -23.29 -7.78
N ILE A 236 18.34 -23.78 -8.83
CA ILE A 236 17.17 -23.11 -9.40
C ILE A 236 16.10 -22.89 -8.31
N CYS A 237 15.79 -23.92 -7.52
CA CYS A 237 14.86 -23.78 -6.39
C CYS A 237 15.35 -22.75 -5.37
N GLY A 238 16.65 -22.70 -5.08
CA GLY A 238 17.25 -21.71 -4.19
C GLY A 238 17.11 -20.27 -4.68
N ILE A 239 17.28 -20.03 -5.99
CA ILE A 239 17.08 -18.71 -6.59
C ILE A 239 15.61 -18.29 -6.46
N LEU A 240 14.68 -19.19 -6.80
CA LEU A 240 13.24 -18.91 -6.70
C LEU A 240 12.79 -18.62 -5.26
N LEU A 241 13.28 -19.40 -4.28
CA LEU A 241 13.03 -19.15 -2.86
C LEU A 241 13.58 -17.78 -2.45
N SER A 242 14.82 -17.49 -2.79
CA SER A 242 15.50 -16.25 -2.39
C SER A 242 14.75 -15.03 -2.91
N VAL A 243 14.43 -15.01 -4.21
CA VAL A 243 13.69 -13.88 -4.80
C VAL A 243 12.26 -13.83 -4.27
N GLY A 244 11.56 -14.97 -4.14
CA GLY A 244 10.19 -15.00 -3.62
C GLY A 244 10.07 -14.45 -2.19
N VAL A 245 11.06 -14.71 -1.34
CA VAL A 245 11.08 -14.27 0.07
C VAL A 245 11.54 -12.82 0.23
N LEU A 246 12.34 -12.29 -0.70
CA LEU A 246 12.92 -10.94 -0.61
C LEU A 246 12.04 -9.85 -1.23
N ILE A 247 11.37 -10.13 -2.35
CA ILE A 247 10.49 -9.14 -3.00
C ILE A 247 9.13 -9.07 -2.28
N PRO A 248 8.37 -7.96 -2.46
CA PRO A 248 7.04 -7.87 -1.90
C PRO A 248 6.17 -9.08 -2.25
N MET A 249 5.53 -9.64 -1.24
CA MET A 249 4.53 -10.70 -1.41
C MET A 249 3.11 -10.15 -1.35
N ILE A 250 2.91 -9.04 -0.62
CA ILE A 250 1.61 -8.45 -0.39
C ILE A 250 1.70 -6.93 -0.36
N ASN A 251 0.73 -6.30 -1.01
CA ASN A 251 0.42 -4.89 -0.81
C ASN A 251 -0.87 -4.83 0.00
N ILE A 252 -0.80 -4.20 1.18
CA ILE A 252 -1.97 -3.85 1.99
C ILE A 252 -2.29 -2.40 1.66
N ASP A 253 -3.47 -2.13 1.14
CA ASP A 253 -3.90 -0.81 0.69
C ASP A 253 -5.36 -0.54 1.10
N ALA A 254 -5.50 0.40 2.05
CA ALA A 254 -6.77 0.86 2.57
C ALA A 254 -6.90 2.34 2.28
N ARG A 255 -7.94 2.69 1.52
CA ARG A 255 -8.19 4.07 1.11
C ARG A 255 -9.67 4.39 1.01
N ILE A 256 -9.96 5.66 1.14
CA ILE A 256 -11.24 6.25 0.76
C ILE A 256 -11.11 6.56 -0.74
N SER A 257 -11.81 5.79 -1.57
CA SER A 257 -11.78 5.94 -3.04
C SER A 257 -12.38 7.28 -3.44
N ARG A 258 -13.51 7.62 -2.82
CA ARG A 258 -14.26 8.85 -3.03
C ARG A 258 -14.98 9.19 -1.73
N MET A 259 -14.93 10.46 -1.35
CA MET A 259 -15.80 11.06 -0.37
C MET A 259 -16.37 12.31 -1.01
N GLU A 260 -17.68 12.37 -1.11
CA GLU A 260 -18.41 13.47 -1.74
C GLU A 260 -19.53 13.91 -0.81
N PHE A 261 -19.57 15.20 -0.50
CA PHE A 261 -20.66 15.83 0.22
C PHE A 261 -20.97 17.18 -0.39
N GLU A 262 -22.23 17.57 -0.26
CA GLU A 262 -22.73 18.84 -0.74
C GLU A 262 -22.64 19.85 0.41
N LEU A 263 -21.86 20.90 0.21
CA LEU A 263 -21.80 22.02 1.13
C LEU A 263 -22.39 23.22 0.38
N MET A 264 -23.57 23.65 0.81
CA MET A 264 -24.23 24.83 0.26
C MET A 264 -24.34 24.73 -1.26
N GLY A 265 -24.94 23.66 -1.79
CA GLY A 265 -25.17 23.45 -3.22
C GLY A 265 -23.95 23.14 -4.09
N GLU A 266 -22.74 23.21 -3.54
CA GLU A 266 -21.48 22.87 -4.20
C GLU A 266 -20.97 21.53 -3.67
N SER A 267 -20.49 20.65 -4.54
CA SER A 267 -19.94 19.37 -4.11
C SER A 267 -18.44 19.47 -3.81
N ILE A 268 -18.06 19.12 -2.59
CA ILE A 268 -16.66 18.91 -2.20
C ILE A 268 -16.34 17.43 -2.41
N ILE A 269 -15.29 17.15 -3.19
CA ILE A 269 -14.92 15.79 -3.57
C ILE A 269 -13.47 15.51 -3.19
N PHE A 270 -13.29 14.58 -2.25
CA PHE A 270 -11.99 14.00 -1.94
C PHE A 270 -11.83 12.64 -2.62
N ILE A 271 -10.84 12.52 -3.50
CA ILE A 271 -10.55 11.29 -4.23
C ILE A 271 -9.24 10.71 -3.74
N ASP A 272 -9.16 9.39 -3.68
CA ASP A 272 -7.92 8.64 -3.50
C ASP A 272 -7.18 8.92 -2.18
N GLN A 273 -7.90 8.99 -1.07
CA GLN A 273 -7.32 9.28 0.25
C GLN A 273 -6.82 8.01 0.93
N VAL A 274 -5.50 7.81 0.90
CA VAL A 274 -4.86 6.62 1.48
C VAL A 274 -4.80 6.75 3.00
N LEU A 275 -5.44 5.81 3.68
CA LEU A 275 -5.46 5.70 5.14
C LEU A 275 -4.30 4.84 5.63
N TYR A 276 -4.06 3.71 4.96
CA TYR A 276 -3.01 2.79 5.32
C TYR A 276 -2.47 2.06 4.10
N PHE A 277 -1.15 2.08 3.95
CA PHE A 277 -0.48 1.32 2.91
C PHE A 277 0.81 0.68 3.41
N LYS A 278 1.01 -0.60 3.07
CA LYS A 278 2.27 -1.31 3.25
C LYS A 278 2.45 -2.33 2.12
N SER A 279 3.50 -2.13 1.32
CA SER A 279 4.08 -3.18 0.49
C SER A 279 5.17 -3.89 1.28
N LYS A 280 5.08 -5.21 1.50
CA LYS A 280 6.03 -5.96 2.36
C LYS A 280 6.35 -7.34 1.80
N SER A 281 7.60 -7.77 1.95
CA SER A 281 8.01 -9.18 1.77
C SER A 281 7.69 -10.00 3.02
N ILE A 282 7.73 -11.33 2.92
CA ILE A 282 7.46 -12.21 4.07
C ILE A 282 8.47 -12.00 5.20
N LEU A 283 9.74 -11.72 4.88
CA LEU A 283 10.75 -11.41 5.90
C LEU A 283 10.43 -10.12 6.64
N GLU A 284 9.96 -9.11 5.93
CA GLU A 284 9.57 -7.85 6.56
C GLU A 284 8.29 -8.01 7.39
N VAL A 285 7.33 -8.81 6.94
CA VAL A 285 6.14 -9.15 7.72
C VAL A 285 6.54 -9.87 9.01
N VAL A 286 7.39 -10.90 8.92
CA VAL A 286 7.94 -11.61 10.08
C VAL A 286 8.63 -10.65 11.03
N TRP A 287 9.49 -9.76 10.51
CA TRP A 287 10.20 -8.78 11.33
C TRP A 287 9.24 -7.86 12.09
N VAL A 288 8.21 -7.35 11.41
CA VAL A 288 7.16 -6.51 12.02
C VAL A 288 6.39 -7.27 13.11
N MET A 289 6.11 -8.56 12.89
CA MET A 289 5.39 -9.39 13.85
C MET A 289 6.23 -9.73 15.09
N ILE A 290 7.51 -10.07 14.91
CA ILE A 290 8.42 -10.41 16.01
C ILE A 290 8.77 -9.19 16.87
N THR A 291 8.89 -8.01 16.25
CA THR A 291 9.17 -6.75 16.96
C THR A 291 7.92 -6.22 17.69
N ASN A 292 6.75 -6.85 17.48
CA ASN A 292 5.52 -6.44 18.14
C ASN A 292 5.57 -6.77 19.65
N LYS A 293 4.99 -5.90 20.48
CA LYS A 293 4.94 -6.09 21.95
C LYS A 293 3.99 -7.22 22.37
N LYS A 294 3.06 -7.65 21.51
CA LYS A 294 2.09 -8.71 21.81
C LYS A 294 2.68 -10.10 21.56
N VAL A 295 2.66 -10.95 22.59
CA VAL A 295 3.22 -12.32 22.54
C VAL A 295 2.53 -13.20 21.49
N ASP A 296 1.22 -13.05 21.30
CA ASP A 296 0.46 -13.82 20.30
C ASP A 296 0.96 -13.54 18.88
N VAL A 297 1.13 -12.25 18.55
CA VAL A 297 1.63 -11.80 17.23
C VAL A 297 3.07 -12.24 17.01
N MET A 298 3.91 -12.16 18.04
CA MET A 298 5.30 -12.64 17.99
C MET A 298 5.36 -14.15 17.71
N THR A 299 4.52 -14.94 18.38
CA THR A 299 4.47 -16.41 18.19
C THR A 299 4.07 -16.76 16.76
N VAL A 300 3.06 -16.09 16.20
CA VAL A 300 2.68 -16.27 14.79
C VAL A 300 3.83 -15.88 13.86
N GLY A 301 4.53 -14.77 14.14
CA GLY A 301 5.71 -14.36 13.36
C GLY A 301 6.82 -15.42 13.34
N ILE A 302 7.12 -16.04 14.48
CA ILE A 302 8.11 -17.13 14.59
C ILE A 302 7.67 -18.37 13.79
N LEU A 303 6.39 -18.73 13.86
CA LEU A 303 5.84 -19.84 13.08
C LEU A 303 5.97 -19.57 11.58
N VAL A 304 5.56 -18.38 11.12
CA VAL A 304 5.68 -17.98 9.72
C VAL A 304 7.14 -18.01 9.25
N PHE A 305 8.07 -17.46 10.03
CA PHE A 305 9.50 -17.54 9.72
C PHE A 305 9.97 -18.99 9.57
N SER A 306 9.54 -19.85 10.49
CA SER A 306 9.93 -21.25 10.50
C SER A 306 9.45 -21.96 9.24
N PHE A 307 8.18 -21.79 8.85
CA PHE A 307 7.58 -22.44 7.69
C PHE A 307 7.98 -21.83 6.35
N SER A 308 8.12 -20.51 6.25
CA SER A 308 8.38 -19.82 4.98
C SER A 308 9.86 -19.62 4.68
N VAL A 309 10.76 -19.73 5.67
CA VAL A 309 12.19 -19.46 5.47
C VAL A 309 13.07 -20.57 6.06
N LEU A 310 12.93 -20.86 7.35
CA LEU A 310 13.83 -21.81 8.04
C LEU A 310 13.76 -23.22 7.45
N PHE A 311 12.57 -23.80 7.34
CA PHE A 311 12.37 -25.12 6.75
C PHE A 311 12.74 -25.20 5.26
N PRO A 312 12.36 -24.25 4.37
CA PRO A 312 12.74 -24.34 2.97
C PRO A 312 14.25 -24.18 2.75
N VAL A 313 14.91 -23.29 3.47
CA VAL A 313 16.38 -23.17 3.41
C VAL A 313 17.04 -24.44 3.94
N SER A 314 16.58 -24.96 5.07
CA SER A 314 17.10 -26.22 5.64
C SER A 314 16.90 -27.40 4.69
N LYS A 315 15.78 -27.45 3.97
CA LYS A 315 15.51 -28.45 2.94
C LYS A 315 16.51 -28.36 1.79
N LEU A 316 16.77 -27.16 1.27
CA LEU A 316 17.75 -26.97 0.18
C LEU A 316 19.15 -27.40 0.62
N LEU A 317 19.59 -26.99 1.80
CA LEU A 317 20.88 -27.41 2.38
C LEU A 317 20.92 -28.93 2.58
N GLY A 318 19.83 -29.52 3.07
CA GLY A 318 19.66 -30.96 3.21
C GLY A 318 19.77 -31.70 1.87
N SER A 319 19.19 -31.16 0.80
CA SER A 319 19.28 -31.74 -0.55
C SER A 319 20.72 -31.74 -1.06
N PHE A 320 21.47 -30.65 -0.88
CA PHE A 320 22.90 -30.62 -1.20
C PHE A 320 23.67 -31.67 -0.39
N ALA A 321 23.45 -31.76 0.92
CA ALA A 321 24.11 -32.73 1.78
C ALA A 321 23.79 -34.18 1.38
N TYR A 322 22.54 -34.47 0.98
CA TYR A 322 22.09 -35.78 0.54
C TYR A 322 22.73 -36.23 -0.79
N ILE A 323 22.97 -35.30 -1.72
CA ILE A 323 23.55 -35.60 -3.04
C ILE A 323 25.04 -35.95 -2.95
N TYR A 324 25.79 -35.26 -2.08
CA TYR A 324 27.25 -35.32 -2.05
C TYR A 324 27.86 -36.18 -0.94
N SER A 325 27.12 -36.52 0.12
CA SER A 325 27.66 -37.30 1.24
C SER A 325 26.86 -38.55 1.53
N GLU A 326 27.48 -39.71 1.33
CA GLU A 326 26.91 -41.03 1.62
C GLU A 326 26.66 -41.24 3.12
N LYS A 327 27.51 -40.67 3.99
CA LYS A 327 27.32 -40.71 5.46
C LYS A 327 26.08 -39.93 5.88
N LEU A 328 25.87 -38.75 5.31
CA LEU A 328 24.72 -37.89 5.60
C LEU A 328 23.43 -38.41 4.97
N ARG A 329 23.53 -39.20 3.89
CA ARG A 329 22.38 -39.89 3.26
C ARG A 329 21.63 -40.79 4.23
N ASN A 330 22.35 -41.44 5.15
CA ASN A 330 21.76 -42.32 6.15
C ASN A 330 21.28 -41.60 7.42
N ASN A 331 21.53 -40.30 7.55
CA ASN A 331 21.09 -39.54 8.72
C ASN A 331 19.56 -39.33 8.68
N PRO A 332 18.81 -39.76 9.72
CA PRO A 332 17.37 -39.60 9.77
C PRO A 332 16.92 -38.13 9.71
N VAL A 333 17.74 -37.19 10.20
CA VAL A 333 17.45 -35.75 10.17
C VAL A 333 17.50 -35.21 8.74
N ILE A 334 18.51 -35.60 7.94
CA ILE A 334 18.62 -35.16 6.54
C ILE A 334 17.48 -35.77 5.71
N LYS A 335 17.20 -37.07 5.88
CA LYS A 335 16.05 -37.72 5.23
C LYS A 335 14.72 -37.06 5.62
N PHE A 336 14.56 -36.67 6.89
CA PHE A 336 13.40 -35.91 7.35
C PHE A 336 13.31 -34.53 6.68
N LEU A 337 14.40 -33.77 6.69
CA LEU A 337 14.48 -32.41 6.13
C LEU A 337 14.26 -32.34 4.62
N VAL A 338 14.63 -33.38 3.87
CA VAL A 338 14.45 -33.42 2.42
C VAL A 338 13.07 -33.97 2.07
N PHE A 339 12.72 -35.16 2.59
CA PHE A 339 11.55 -35.92 2.11
C PHE A 339 10.29 -35.77 2.96
N LYS A 340 10.40 -35.47 4.26
CA LYS A 340 9.23 -35.36 5.13
C LYS A 340 8.72 -33.94 5.26
N THR A 341 9.59 -32.93 5.36
CA THR A 341 9.19 -31.50 5.33
C THR A 341 8.39 -31.14 4.08
N ALA A 342 8.63 -31.84 2.97
CA ALA A 342 7.88 -31.74 1.72
C ALA A 342 6.39 -32.10 1.86
N LYS A 343 6.04 -33.03 2.76
CA LYS A 343 4.65 -33.48 2.96
C LYS A 343 3.82 -32.53 3.82
N TRP A 344 4.49 -31.69 4.62
CA TRP A 344 3.85 -30.59 5.33
C TRP A 344 3.75 -29.51 4.27
N SER A 345 2.58 -29.37 3.65
CA SER A 345 2.39 -28.43 2.54
C SER A 345 2.81 -27.03 2.98
N MET A 346 4.05 -26.68 2.64
CA MET A 346 4.69 -25.42 3.00
C MET A 346 3.95 -24.25 2.36
N ALA A 347 3.36 -24.50 1.20
CA ALA A 347 2.43 -23.61 0.55
C ALA A 347 1.16 -23.43 1.41
N ASP A 348 0.49 -24.50 1.85
CA ASP A 348 -0.78 -24.37 2.59
C ASP A 348 -0.60 -23.66 3.94
N VAL A 349 0.46 -23.98 4.71
CA VAL A 349 0.72 -23.32 6.00
C VAL A 349 1.06 -21.84 5.82
N MET A 350 1.85 -21.51 4.79
CA MET A 350 2.18 -20.11 4.50
C MET A 350 0.96 -19.35 3.97
N VAL A 351 0.20 -19.94 3.04
CA VAL A 351 -1.01 -19.34 2.48
C VAL A 351 -1.98 -19.04 3.61
N VAL A 352 -2.23 -19.99 4.51
CA VAL A 352 -3.08 -19.77 5.70
C VAL A 352 -2.52 -18.67 6.60
N ALA A 353 -1.21 -18.57 6.79
CA ALA A 353 -0.64 -17.52 7.62
C ALA A 353 -0.68 -16.13 6.98
N ILE A 354 -0.44 -16.03 5.67
CA ILE A 354 -0.62 -14.79 4.91
C ILE A 354 -2.09 -14.41 4.90
N PHE A 355 -3.02 -15.36 4.72
CA PHE A 355 -4.46 -15.10 4.80
C PHE A 355 -4.91 -14.70 6.21
N MET A 356 -4.42 -15.34 7.27
CA MET A 356 -4.72 -14.95 8.66
C MET A 356 -4.16 -13.56 8.99
N ALA A 357 -2.95 -13.24 8.53
CA ALA A 357 -2.40 -11.89 8.67
C ALA A 357 -3.21 -10.90 7.84
N TYR A 358 -3.49 -11.23 6.58
CA TYR A 358 -4.24 -10.38 5.67
C TYR A 358 -5.68 -10.15 6.14
N ILE A 359 -6.41 -11.18 6.55
CA ILE A 359 -7.76 -11.12 7.11
C ILE A 359 -7.72 -10.49 8.51
N GLY A 360 -6.67 -10.68 9.30
CA GLY A 360 -6.51 -9.99 10.59
C GLY A 360 -6.35 -8.47 10.40
N PHE A 361 -5.50 -8.04 9.47
CA PHE A 361 -5.33 -6.63 9.14
C PHE A 361 -6.53 -6.05 8.39
N THR A 362 -7.05 -6.78 7.40
CA THR A 362 -8.22 -6.40 6.60
C THR A 362 -9.49 -6.42 7.43
N GLY A 363 -9.68 -7.35 8.34
CA GLY A 363 -10.86 -7.41 9.22
C GLY A 363 -10.89 -6.20 10.14
N ILE A 364 -9.76 -5.88 10.79
CA ILE A 364 -9.65 -4.67 11.63
C ILE A 364 -9.85 -3.40 10.80
N ILE A 365 -9.29 -3.32 9.59
CA ILE A 365 -9.41 -2.15 8.72
C ILE A 365 -10.82 -2.05 8.11
N SER A 366 -11.38 -3.14 7.61
CA SER A 366 -12.67 -3.20 6.95
C SER A 366 -13.81 -3.02 7.93
N GLU A 367 -13.74 -3.55 9.15
CA GLU A 367 -14.74 -3.23 10.18
C GLU A 367 -14.73 -1.73 10.51
N GLN A 368 -13.55 -1.09 10.51
CA GLN A 368 -13.43 0.35 10.68
C GLN A 368 -13.93 1.15 9.47
N LEU A 369 -13.65 0.69 8.25
CA LEU A 369 -14.10 1.34 7.00
C LEU A 369 -15.60 1.16 6.73
N THR A 370 -16.14 -0.03 6.97
CA THR A 370 -17.58 -0.31 6.86
C THR A 370 -18.36 0.40 7.96
N SER A 371 -17.75 0.65 9.12
CA SER A 371 -18.32 1.56 10.10
C SER A 371 -18.39 2.99 9.55
N LEU A 372 -17.34 3.48 8.88
CA LEU A 372 -17.36 4.80 8.21
C LEU A 372 -18.42 4.89 7.09
N GLU A 373 -18.56 3.85 6.27
CA GLU A 373 -19.52 3.81 5.15
C GLU A 373 -20.98 3.76 5.61
N ASN A 374 -21.30 3.07 6.72
CA ASN A 374 -22.68 2.96 7.22
C ASN A 374 -23.12 4.13 8.11
N ILE A 375 -22.20 4.99 8.50
CA ILE A 375 -22.45 6.13 9.39
C ILE A 375 -22.82 7.38 8.59
N ALA A 376 -22.33 7.50 7.35
CA ALA A 376 -22.54 8.64 6.49
C ALA A 376 -23.90 8.60 5.76
N LEU A 377 -24.96 9.08 6.41
CA LEU A 377 -26.30 9.17 5.79
C LEU A 377 -26.43 10.36 4.83
N ASN A 378 -25.52 11.33 4.90
CA ASN A 378 -25.51 12.55 4.06
C ASN A 378 -24.22 12.76 3.23
N VAL A 379 -23.27 11.82 3.28
CA VAL A 379 -21.98 11.86 2.53
C VAL A 379 -21.82 10.57 1.75
N ASP A 380 -21.56 10.64 0.44
CA ASP A 380 -21.25 9.45 -0.38
C ASP A 380 -19.77 9.08 -0.17
N ILE A 381 -19.51 8.11 0.71
CA ILE A 381 -18.18 7.60 1.01
C ILE A 381 -18.01 6.21 0.42
N MET A 382 -17.23 6.11 -0.65
CA MET A 382 -16.80 4.83 -1.21
C MET A 382 -15.44 4.43 -0.62
N THR A 383 -15.43 3.43 0.26
CA THR A 383 -14.17 2.84 0.76
C THR A 383 -13.77 1.62 -0.10
N THR A 384 -12.47 1.45 -0.36
CA THR A 384 -11.95 0.29 -1.10
C THR A 384 -10.78 -0.34 -0.38
N ASN A 385 -10.79 -1.67 -0.30
CA ASN A 385 -9.60 -2.45 -0.03
C ASN A 385 -8.95 -2.88 -1.36
N ALA A 386 -7.86 -2.21 -1.73
CA ALA A 386 -7.13 -2.46 -2.98
C ALA A 386 -5.94 -3.44 -2.78
N SER A 387 -5.93 -4.16 -1.66
CA SER A 387 -4.84 -5.06 -1.33
C SER A 387 -4.71 -6.20 -2.34
N SER A 388 -3.47 -6.56 -2.67
CA SER A 388 -3.18 -7.52 -3.73
C SER A 388 -1.95 -8.37 -3.43
N LEU A 389 -1.99 -9.62 -3.91
CA LEU A 389 -0.83 -10.52 -3.90
C LEU A 389 0.16 -10.09 -4.99
N GLN A 390 1.43 -10.05 -4.63
CA GLN A 390 2.51 -9.58 -5.48
C GLN A 390 3.34 -10.74 -6.03
N ILE A 391 4.28 -10.45 -6.93
CA ILE A 391 5.08 -11.46 -7.64
C ILE A 391 5.88 -12.37 -6.69
N GLY A 392 6.27 -11.90 -5.50
CA GLY A 392 6.97 -12.71 -4.50
C GLY A 392 6.19 -13.93 -4.06
N PHE A 393 4.87 -13.79 -3.91
CA PHE A 393 3.96 -14.89 -3.57
C PHE A 393 3.98 -16.00 -4.64
N PHE A 394 3.89 -15.61 -5.91
CA PHE A 394 3.88 -16.56 -7.02
C PHE A 394 5.24 -17.27 -7.20
N LEU A 395 6.35 -16.55 -7.01
CA LEU A 395 7.69 -17.15 -7.08
C LEU A 395 7.97 -18.11 -5.93
N PHE A 396 7.52 -17.78 -4.72
CA PHE A 396 7.59 -18.70 -3.60
C PHE A 396 6.74 -19.96 -3.85
N THR A 397 5.52 -19.79 -4.37
CA THR A 397 4.63 -20.91 -4.71
C THR A 397 5.26 -21.81 -5.77
N ALA A 398 5.87 -21.21 -6.81
CA ALA A 398 6.61 -21.95 -7.82
C ALA A 398 7.79 -22.73 -7.23
N PHE A 399 8.56 -22.12 -6.33
CA PHE A 399 9.60 -22.81 -5.57
C PHE A 399 9.02 -24.00 -4.78
N ALA A 400 7.93 -23.80 -4.06
CA ALA A 400 7.32 -24.84 -3.24
C ALA A 400 6.97 -26.05 -4.12
N VAL A 401 6.24 -25.84 -5.21
CA VAL A 401 5.86 -26.90 -6.16
C VAL A 401 7.08 -27.57 -6.79
N LEU A 402 8.01 -26.81 -7.38
CA LEU A 402 9.19 -27.38 -8.04
C LEU A 402 10.06 -28.16 -7.05
N SER A 403 10.27 -27.65 -5.84
CA SER A 403 11.08 -28.32 -4.83
C SER A 403 10.45 -29.62 -4.33
N LEU A 404 9.11 -29.76 -4.38
CA LEU A 404 8.43 -31.01 -4.09
C LEU A 404 8.68 -32.03 -5.20
N MET A 405 8.57 -31.62 -6.46
CA MET A 405 8.80 -32.48 -7.62
C MET A 405 10.25 -32.99 -7.66
N VAL A 406 11.22 -32.10 -7.43
CA VAL A 406 12.65 -32.46 -7.34
C VAL A 406 12.90 -33.43 -6.20
N SER A 407 12.34 -33.17 -5.01
CA SER A 407 12.51 -34.05 -3.85
C SER A 407 11.88 -35.43 -4.06
N HIS A 408 10.72 -35.50 -4.71
CA HIS A 408 10.05 -36.76 -5.02
C HIS A 408 10.89 -37.60 -5.98
N LYS A 409 11.40 -36.99 -7.06
CA LYS A 409 12.30 -37.67 -8.00
C LYS A 409 13.62 -38.10 -7.36
N LEU A 410 14.19 -37.30 -6.44
CA LEU A 410 15.39 -37.66 -5.70
C LEU A 410 15.20 -38.86 -4.75
N GLN A 411 13.97 -39.08 -4.27
CA GLN A 411 13.62 -40.18 -3.38
C GLN A 411 13.49 -41.51 -4.12
N TYR A 412 12.81 -41.50 -5.28
CA TYR A 412 12.42 -42.71 -6.02
C TYR A 412 13.27 -43.01 -7.25
N GLY A 413 14.08 -42.06 -7.75
CA GLY A 413 15.01 -42.27 -8.88
C GLY A 413 16.42 -42.71 -8.47
N GLY A 414 16.58 -43.22 -7.25
CA GLY A 414 17.86 -43.71 -6.72
C GLY A 414 17.84 -45.19 -6.33
N GLU A 415 16.75 -45.89 -6.64
CA GLU A 415 16.59 -47.34 -6.50
C GLU A 415 16.58 -47.94 -7.91
N ASP A 416 17.77 -48.12 -8.49
CA ASP A 416 18.14 -49.21 -9.40
C ASP A 416 19.67 -49.23 -9.60
#